data_AF-A0A1B6ELL8-F1
#
_entry.id   AF-A0A1B6ELL8-F1
#
_cell.length_a   1.000
_cell.length_b   1.000
_cell.length_c   1.000
_cell.angle_alpha   90.00
_cell.angle_beta   90.00
_cell.angle_gamma   90.00
#
_symmetry.space_group_name_H-M   'P 1'
#
loop_
_entity.id
_entity.type
_entity.pdbx_description
1 polymer ?
#
loop_
_entity_poly.entity_id
_entity_poly.type
_entity_poly.pdbx_seq_one_letter_code
_entity_poly.pdbx_strand_id
1 'polypeptide(L)'
;FEKKFHNTILPGLLELLDDKQNPRVQAHAGAALVNFSEDCTKEIIVHYMDPIMEKLVKILQEHIEILINSGKKLVLSQMITTVASVASTVEEHFVKYYDSVMP
;
A
#
# COMPACT_ATOMS: atom_id res chain seq x y z
N PHE A 1 0.65 12.91 14.19
CA PHE A 1 2.09 12.72 13.89
C PHE A 1 2.31 12.70 12.38
N GLU A 2 1.51 11.90 11.70
CA GLU A 2 1.22 11.80 10.27
C GLU A 2 1.18 13.18 9.58
N LYS A 3 0.35 14.12 10.05
CA LYS A 3 0.25 15.47 9.45
C LYS A 3 1.56 16.28 9.43
N LYS A 4 2.50 16.00 10.33
CA LYS A 4 3.73 16.77 10.48
C LYS A 4 4.92 16.13 9.76
N PHE A 5 4.90 14.81 9.61
CA PHE A 5 6.04 14.02 9.14
C PHE A 5 5.73 13.16 7.92
N HIS A 6 4.57 13.35 7.28
CA HIS A 6 4.16 12.59 6.08
C HIS A 6 5.21 12.62 4.97
N ASN A 7 5.88 13.76 4.78
CA ASN A 7 6.91 13.99 3.78
C ASN A 7 8.21 13.22 4.02
N THR A 8 8.44 12.73 5.25
CA THR A 8 9.57 11.86 5.58
C THR A 8 9.14 10.40 5.66
N ILE A 9 7.99 10.13 6.29
CA ILE A 9 7.51 8.77 6.57
C ILE A 9 7.08 8.07 5.28
N LEU A 10 6.26 8.72 4.44
CA LEU A 10 5.71 8.07 3.26
C LEU A 10 6.80 7.67 2.26
N PRO A 11 7.77 8.52 1.90
CA PRO A 11 8.86 8.09 1.03
C PRO A 11 9.64 6.89 1.59
N GLY A 12 9.94 6.89 2.90
CA GLY A 12 10.63 5.77 3.54
C GLY A 12 9.81 4.48 3.51
N LEU A 13 8.49 4.54 3.76
CA LEU A 13 7.63 3.36 3.65
C LEU A 13 7.54 2.84 2.22
N LEU A 14 7.45 3.74 1.23
CA LEU A 14 7.43 3.36 -0.18
C LEU A 14 8.73 2.69 -0.63
N GLU A 15 9.88 3.12 -0.11
CA GLU A 15 11.17 2.48 -0.35
C GLU A 15 11.20 1.06 0.26
N LEU A 16 10.72 0.90 1.51
CA LEU A 16 10.64 -0.41 2.15
C LEU A 16 9.67 -1.37 1.44
N LEU A 17 8.63 -0.84 0.79
CA LEU A 17 7.74 -1.64 -0.07
C LEU A 17 8.46 -2.19 -1.31
N ASP A 18 9.60 -1.63 -1.74
CA ASP A 18 10.42 -2.19 -2.82
C ASP A 18 11.41 -3.26 -2.34
N ASP A 19 11.52 -3.53 -1.03
CA ASP A 19 12.43 -4.55 -0.49
C ASP A 19 11.91 -5.98 -0.69
N LYS A 20 12.01 -6.44 -1.94
CA LYS A 20 11.62 -7.80 -2.36
C LYS A 20 12.51 -8.89 -1.74
N GLN A 21 13.71 -8.54 -1.28
CA GLN A 21 14.64 -9.51 -0.69
C GLN A 21 14.22 -9.88 0.73
N ASN A 22 13.48 -9.00 1.41
CA ASN A 22 12.99 -9.21 2.77
C ASN A 22 11.45 -9.14 2.84
N PRO A 23 10.71 -10.22 2.49
CA PRO A 23 9.25 -10.21 2.47
C PRO A 23 8.58 -9.81 3.79
N ARG A 24 9.26 -10.06 4.93
CA ARG A 24 8.77 -9.61 6.24
C ARG A 24 8.85 -8.10 6.40
N VAL A 25 9.94 -7.47 5.94
CA VAL A 25 10.10 -6.01 5.96
C VAL A 25 9.04 -5.37 5.07
N GLN A 26 8.89 -5.89 3.86
CA GLN A 26 7.87 -5.44 2.91
C GLN A 26 6.44 -5.53 3.48
N ALA A 27 6.09 -6.64 4.14
CA ALA A 27 4.79 -6.77 4.80
C ALA A 27 4.64 -5.76 5.96
N HIS A 28 5.66 -5.58 6.81
CA HIS A 28 5.56 -4.62 7.91
C HIS A 28 5.49 -3.16 7.41
N ALA A 29 6.11 -2.83 6.28
CA ALA A 29 5.95 -1.53 5.63
C ALA A 29 4.49 -1.30 5.20
N GLY A 30 3.83 -2.30 4.61
CA GLY A 30 2.39 -2.24 4.32
C GLY A 30 1.54 -2.07 5.58
N ALA A 31 1.84 -2.79 6.66
CA ALA A 31 1.14 -2.64 7.94
C ALA A 31 1.34 -1.24 8.55
N ALA A 32 2.55 -0.69 8.47
CA ALA A 32 2.82 0.67 8.90
C ALA A 32 2.07 1.70 8.04
N LEU A 33 1.89 1.43 6.74
CA LEU A 33 1.11 2.28 5.84
C LEU A 33 -0.40 2.24 6.17
N VAL A 34 -0.95 1.09 6.58
CA VAL A 34 -2.33 0.98 7.12
C VAL A 34 -2.50 1.92 8.32
N ASN A 35 -1.64 1.77 9.33
CA ASN A 35 -1.71 2.61 10.53
C ASN A 35 -1.58 4.09 10.17
N PHE A 36 -0.69 4.41 9.22
CA PHE A 36 -0.53 5.77 8.74
C PHE A 36 -1.79 6.29 8.03
N SER A 37 -2.43 5.50 7.16
CA SER A 37 -3.62 5.94 6.41
C SER A 37 -4.87 6.07 7.27
N GLU A 38 -5.00 5.30 8.34
CA GLU A 38 -6.15 5.38 9.26
C GLU A 38 -6.13 6.66 10.11
N ASP A 39 -4.95 7.09 10.55
CA ASP A 39 -4.79 8.27 11.42
C ASP A 39 -4.44 9.57 10.66
N CYS A 40 -4.26 9.50 9.34
CA CYS A 40 -3.91 10.64 8.50
C CYS A 40 -5.14 11.27 7.82
N THR A 41 -5.05 12.56 7.50
CA THR A 41 -6.16 13.25 6.84
C THR A 41 -6.25 12.86 5.37
N LYS A 42 -7.49 12.78 4.86
CA LYS A 42 -7.80 12.49 3.45
C LYS A 42 -6.96 13.33 2.49
N GLU A 43 -6.79 14.63 2.74
CA GLU A 43 -6.06 15.55 1.85
C GLU A 43 -4.58 15.15 1.70
N ILE A 44 -3.97 14.63 2.76
CA ILE A 44 -2.56 14.21 2.72
C ILE A 44 -2.46 12.89 1.97
N ILE A 45 -3.32 11.91 2.26
CA ILE A 45 -3.29 10.63 1.55
C ILE A 45 -3.59 10.82 0.07
N VAL A 46 -4.55 11.68 -0.29
CA VAL A 46 -4.84 12.04 -1.69
C VAL A 46 -3.61 12.67 -2.38
N HIS A 47 -2.84 13.51 -1.68
CA HIS A 47 -1.61 14.10 -2.24
C HIS A 47 -0.55 13.04 -2.61
N TYR A 48 -0.47 11.94 -1.87
CA TYR A 48 0.47 10.84 -2.12
C TYR A 48 -0.20 9.61 -2.77
N MET A 49 -1.46 9.73 -3.18
CA MET A 49 -2.26 8.57 -3.59
C MET A 49 -1.67 7.88 -4.81
N ASP A 50 -1.24 8.64 -5.81
CA ASP A 50 -0.65 8.11 -7.03
C ASP A 50 0.58 7.20 -6.74
N PRO A 51 1.65 7.69 -6.09
CA PRO A 51 2.81 6.84 -5.80
C PRO A 51 2.50 5.68 -4.84
N ILE A 52 1.55 5.85 -3.91
CA ILE A 52 1.11 4.76 -3.03
C ILE A 52 0.42 3.65 -3.84
N MET A 53 -0.59 4.01 -4.63
CA MET A 53 -1.42 3.06 -5.37
C MET A 53 -0.65 2.37 -6.48
N GLU A 54 0.21 3.09 -7.22
CA GLU A 54 1.09 2.49 -8.22
C GLU A 54 1.98 1.40 -7.60
N LYS A 55 2.54 1.67 -6.41
CA LYS A 55 3.37 0.71 -5.67
C LYS A 55 2.55 -0.51 -5.25
N LEU A 56 1.40 -0.29 -4.61
CA LEU A 56 0.56 -1.36 -4.08
C LEU A 56 0.02 -2.27 -5.19
N VAL A 57 -0.50 -1.70 -6.29
CA VAL A 57 -1.01 -2.44 -7.46
C VAL A 57 0.10 -3.30 -8.07
N LYS A 58 1.29 -2.73 -8.26
CA LYS A 58 2.45 -3.48 -8.77
C LYS A 58 2.79 -4.67 -7.89
N ILE A 59 2.85 -4.49 -6.57
CA ILE A 59 3.17 -5.58 -5.64
C ILE A 59 2.07 -6.65 -5.66
N LEU A 60 0.80 -6.25 -5.71
CA LEU A 60 -0.33 -7.19 -5.82
C LEU A 60 -0.19 -8.06 -7.08
N GLN A 61 0.03 -7.46 -8.25
CA GLN A 61 0.18 -8.18 -9.51
C GLN A 61 1.35 -9.17 -9.46
N GLU A 62 2.52 -8.72 -8.99
CA GLU A 62 3.70 -9.58 -8.84
C GLU A 62 3.47 -10.75 -7.86
N HIS A 63 2.73 -10.52 -6.77
CA HIS A 63 2.54 -11.53 -5.73
C HIS A 63 1.38 -12.50 -5.99
N ILE A 64 0.46 -12.17 -6.91
CA ILE A 64 -0.55 -13.13 -7.39
C ILE A 64 0.15 -14.31 -8.08
N GLU A 65 1.15 -14.06 -8.92
CA GLU A 65 1.92 -15.13 -9.56
C GLU A 65 2.69 -15.97 -8.53
N ILE A 66 3.28 -15.32 -7.52
CA ILE A 66 3.99 -16.01 -6.44
C ILE A 66 3.02 -16.89 -5.62
N LEU A 67 1.80 -16.40 -5.35
CA LEU A 67 0.76 -17.17 -4.69
C LEU A 67 0.42 -18.43 -5.49
N ILE A 68 0.19 -18.30 -6.79
CA ILE A 68 -0.16 -19.42 -7.67
C ILE A 68 0.95 -20.47 -7.69
N ASN A 69 2.22 -20.05 -7.78
CA ASN A 69 3.35 -20.95 -7.96
C ASN A 69 3.93 -21.52 -6.66
N SER A 70 3.82 -20.80 -5.53
CA SER A 70 4.50 -21.17 -4.27
C SER A 70 3.61 -21.20 -3.03
N GLY A 71 2.35 -20.78 -3.14
CA GLY A 71 1.41 -20.73 -2.02
C GLY A 71 1.70 -19.64 -0.97
N LYS A 72 2.73 -18.81 -1.17
CA LYS A 72 3.12 -17.75 -0.22
C LYS A 72 2.10 -16.60 -0.26
N LYS A 73 1.47 -16.32 0.89
CA LYS A 73 0.40 -15.31 1.04
C LYS A 73 0.79 -14.06 1.83
N LEU A 74 1.89 -14.10 2.59
CA LEU A 74 2.21 -13.09 3.61
C LEU A 74 2.14 -11.64 3.08
N VAL A 75 2.91 -11.33 2.03
CA VAL A 75 2.97 -9.99 1.46
C VAL A 75 1.65 -9.65 0.77
N LEU A 76 1.11 -10.58 -0.03
CA LEU A 76 -0.12 -10.36 -0.78
C LEU A 76 -1.30 -9.99 0.14
N SER A 77 -1.52 -10.77 1.19
CA SER A 77 -2.58 -10.52 2.16
C SER A 77 -2.45 -9.14 2.80
N GLN A 78 -1.22 -8.76 3.17
CA GLN A 78 -0.97 -7.44 3.75
C GLN A 78 -1.21 -6.31 2.75
N MET A 79 -0.81 -6.47 1.48
CA MET A 79 -1.05 -5.45 0.47
C MET A 79 -2.54 -5.26 0.20
N ILE A 80 -3.34 -6.35 0.20
CA ILE A 80 -4.80 -6.26 0.08
C ILE A 80 -5.40 -5.44 1.24
N THR A 81 -4.99 -5.71 2.48
CA THR A 81 -5.42 -4.92 3.65
C THR A 81 -5.00 -3.46 3.53
N THR A 82 -3.79 -3.21 3.03
CA THR A 82 -3.26 -1.86 2.84
C THR A 82 -4.04 -1.08 1.79
N VAL A 83 -4.35 -1.71 0.65
CA VAL A 83 -5.20 -1.11 -0.39
C VAL A 83 -6.59 -0.80 0.15
N ALA A 84 -7.19 -1.72 0.90
CA ALA A 84 -8.50 -1.49 1.51
C ALA A 84 -8.50 -0.29 2.47
N SER A 85 -7.48 -0.18 3.34
CA SER A 85 -7.33 0.95 4.26
C SER A 85 -7.16 2.28 3.51
N VAL A 86 -6.27 2.34 2.50
CA VAL A 86 -6.08 3.54 1.67
C VAL A 86 -7.37 3.91 0.92
N ALA A 87 -8.05 2.93 0.33
CA ALA A 87 -9.32 3.13 -0.38
C ALA A 87 -10.40 3.72 0.54
N SER A 88 -10.51 3.22 1.78
CA SER A 88 -11.43 3.75 2.77
C SER A 88 -11.09 5.20 3.17
N THR A 89 -9.80 5.57 3.25
CA THR A 89 -9.40 6.95 3.59
C THR A 89 -9.66 7.93 2.44
N VAL A 90 -9.45 7.52 1.18
CA VAL A 90 -9.55 8.44 0.01
C VAL A 90 -10.93 8.44 -0.66
N GLU A 91 -11.79 7.47 -0.36
CA GLU A 91 -13.19 7.41 -0.79
C GLU A 91 -13.35 7.60 -2.31
N GLU A 92 -14.04 8.66 -2.77
CA GLU A 92 -14.35 8.92 -4.18
C GLU A 92 -13.09 9.02 -5.07
N HIS A 93 -11.94 9.38 -4.49
CA HIS A 93 -10.70 9.46 -5.25
C HIS A 93 -10.15 8.08 -5.65
N PHE A 94 -10.58 7.02 -4.98
CA PHE A 94 -10.18 5.65 -5.29
C PHE A 94 -10.66 5.17 -6.66
N VAL A 95 -11.70 5.80 -7.23
CA VAL A 95 -12.29 5.40 -8.53
C VAL A 95 -11.26 5.30 -9.66
N LYS A 96 -10.19 6.12 -9.61
CA LYS A 96 -9.07 6.10 -10.57
C LYS A 96 -8.35 4.75 -10.61
N TYR A 97 -8.37 3.99 -9.51
CA TYR A 97 -7.61 2.76 -9.33
C TYR A 97 -8.46 1.49 -9.28
N TYR A 98 -9.79 1.64 -9.27
CA TYR A 98 -10.72 0.55 -9.05
C TYR A 98 -10.45 -0.63 -10.01
N ASP A 99 -10.39 -0.36 -11.32
CA ASP A 99 -10.17 -1.39 -12.35
C ASP A 99 -8.78 -2.04 -12.27
N SER A 100 -7.80 -1.35 -11.68
CA SER A 100 -6.44 -1.90 -11.51
C SER A 100 -6.35 -2.86 -10.32
N VAL A 101 -7.23 -2.71 -9.33
CA VAL A 101 -7.27 -3.52 -8.10
C VAL A 101 -8.30 -4.66 -8.23
N MET A 102 -9.41 -4.43 -8.91
CA MET A 102 -10.53 -5.36 -9.08
C MET A 102 -10.67 -5.76 -10.56
N PRO A 103 -9.82 -6.67 -11.08
CA PRO A 103 -9.91 -7.18 -12.45
C PRO A 103 -11.07 -8.16 -12.68
#